data_AF-A0A1G8HU18-F1
#
_entry.id   AF-A0A1G8HU18-F1
#
_cell.length_a   1.000
_cell.length_b   1.000
_cell.length_c   1.000
_cell.angle_alpha   90.00
_cell.angle_beta   90.00
_cell.angle_gamma   90.00
#
_symmetry.space_group_name_H-M   'P 1'
#
loop_
_entity.id
_entity.type
_entity.pdbx_description
1 polymer ?
#
loop_
_entity_poly.entity_id
_entity_poly.type
_entity_poly.pdbx_seq_one_letter_code
_entity_poly.pdbx_strand_id
1 'polypeptide(L)'
;MTPHAWTFTTDEPPPPVNAPTVSALNVWPHNNGAATTLTPGLYARVTDPEGRSSTLSVEVEHDPAATGQGSGLIWSGTSQSAFPSGQEASAAVPAGKLSDGWKLRWRARATAGGVNGAWSPWSTFTINTAGGGQPLPSGNRVPQPTGAAAANFSLEHFTTEICRKEGWQGVPPRPVLHDQYRPFTWCYTWTYGVTLYRTVIVDGVKKRIPMGFTQFTATTMILARIGNYLAQALDDPNRHSRDIDVWYKIEPEGVSINDNDIMLNANITTAGNPGPSVCAVDGPSSRRASRADWKSNPYAHFKIKSSTAASSGPDLVGTCKIAPYIAVGGYLQGRLLKDEDVKNFYKEPEVMCDTSPRYRTHYGGCILAKGNRFITYYERSVKHGEVARHIKSAFANTSKVIPGDFLEYIVSGAAGRGAPLHRIWDENGNPLFRENTREKDRACAQLARPAGYQCDEYPFASAYEGAGRNGAGTLTANISYKYLPQPHNGSAGTALRWFYERHRILEEDPFWVLISPGPGPAS
;
A
#
# COMPACT_ATOMS: atom_id res chain seq x y z
N MET A 1 -45.61 7.50 -58.32
CA MET A 1 -45.26 7.44 -56.89
C MET A 1 -43.76 7.26 -56.80
N THR A 2 -43.01 8.30 -56.44
CA THR A 2 -41.58 8.22 -56.15
C THR A 2 -41.39 7.54 -54.79
N PRO A 3 -40.52 6.52 -54.65
CA PRO A 3 -40.27 5.90 -53.36
C PRO A 3 -39.39 6.83 -52.52
N HIS A 4 -39.87 7.19 -51.33
CA HIS A 4 -39.06 7.87 -50.33
C HIS A 4 -38.13 6.84 -49.67
N ALA A 5 -36.82 7.02 -49.87
CA ALA A 5 -35.80 6.31 -49.11
C ALA A 5 -35.68 6.94 -47.72
N TRP A 6 -35.99 6.19 -46.68
CA TRP A 6 -35.70 6.58 -45.30
C TRP A 6 -34.24 6.25 -45.01
N THR A 7 -33.39 7.27 -44.94
CA THR A 7 -32.05 7.15 -44.35
C THR A 7 -32.19 7.34 -42.84
N PHE A 8 -32.00 6.26 -42.08
CA PHE A 8 -31.75 6.36 -40.64
C PHE A 8 -30.33 6.92 -40.45
N THR A 9 -30.21 8.22 -40.25
CA THR A 9 -28.99 8.79 -39.67
C THR A 9 -28.97 8.41 -38.19
N THR A 10 -28.03 7.55 -37.80
CA THR A 10 -27.75 7.18 -36.41
C THR A 10 -27.09 8.31 -35.60
N ASP A 11 -27.26 9.56 -36.03
CA ASP A 11 -26.63 10.70 -35.39
C ASP A 11 -27.41 11.04 -34.11
N GLU A 12 -26.77 10.79 -32.97
CA GLU A 12 -27.24 11.19 -31.66
C GLU A 12 -27.52 12.71 -31.68
N PRO A 13 -28.70 13.17 -31.20
CA PRO A 13 -29.03 14.59 -31.19
C PRO A 13 -27.95 15.39 -30.43
N PRO A 14 -27.66 16.64 -30.84
CA PRO A 14 -26.62 17.43 -30.21
C PRO A 14 -26.92 17.58 -28.70
N PRO A 15 -25.89 17.50 -27.84
CA PRO A 15 -26.09 17.59 -26.39
C PRO A 15 -26.76 18.91 -26.01
N PRO A 16 -27.67 18.92 -25.03
CA PRO A 16 -28.26 20.15 -24.53
C PRO A 16 -27.20 21.05 -23.88
N VAL A 17 -27.49 22.35 -23.76
CA VAL A 17 -26.52 23.35 -23.24
C VAL A 17 -26.06 23.10 -21.79
N ASN A 18 -26.82 22.32 -21.02
CA ASN A 18 -26.49 21.89 -19.66
C ASN A 18 -25.85 20.50 -19.61
N ALA A 19 -25.43 19.94 -20.74
CA ALA A 19 -24.77 18.63 -20.77
C ALA A 19 -23.35 18.71 -20.18
N PRO A 20 -22.88 17.64 -19.52
CA PRO A 20 -21.52 17.58 -19.03
C PRO A 20 -20.51 17.45 -20.18
N THR A 21 -19.27 17.84 -19.94
CA THR A 21 -18.18 17.83 -20.91
C THR A 21 -16.98 17.05 -20.39
N VAL A 22 -16.12 16.62 -21.32
CA VAL A 22 -14.82 15.99 -21.01
C VAL A 22 -13.67 16.81 -21.57
N SER A 23 -12.54 16.82 -20.87
CA SER A 23 -11.30 17.46 -21.29
C SER A 23 -10.10 16.70 -20.73
N ALA A 24 -8.88 17.07 -21.12
CA ALA A 24 -7.64 16.48 -20.62
C ALA A 24 -7.63 14.93 -20.71
N LEU A 25 -7.95 14.40 -21.90
CA LEU A 25 -7.92 12.96 -22.14
C LEU A 25 -6.49 12.44 -21.95
N ASN A 26 -6.36 11.36 -21.18
CA ASN A 26 -5.10 10.70 -20.90
C ASN A 26 -5.27 9.17 -20.81
N VAL A 27 -4.20 8.42 -21.10
CA VAL A 27 -4.16 6.95 -21.00
C VAL A 27 -3.04 6.58 -20.05
N TRP A 28 -3.28 5.75 -19.03
CA TRP A 28 -2.28 5.42 -18.02
C TRP A 28 -2.31 3.93 -17.65
N PRO A 29 -1.17 3.31 -17.26
CA PRO A 29 0.19 3.84 -17.34
C PRO A 29 0.66 4.01 -18.79
N HIS A 30 1.44 5.05 -19.05
CA HIS A 30 2.04 5.30 -20.36
C HIS A 30 3.49 5.77 -20.25
N ASN A 31 4.24 5.59 -21.34
CA ASN A 31 5.59 6.11 -21.55
C ASN A 31 5.63 6.75 -22.95
N ASN A 32 6.03 8.02 -23.05
CA ASN A 32 6.09 8.77 -24.32
C ASN A 32 4.80 8.67 -25.18
N GLY A 33 3.63 8.72 -24.53
CA GLY A 33 2.32 8.61 -25.19
C GLY A 33 1.86 7.18 -25.55
N ALA A 34 2.68 6.15 -25.28
CA ALA A 34 2.32 4.74 -25.45
C ALA A 34 1.91 4.11 -24.13
N ALA A 35 0.74 3.47 -24.06
CA ALA A 35 0.32 2.70 -22.89
C ALA A 35 1.25 1.49 -22.68
N THR A 36 1.67 1.29 -21.43
CA THR A 36 2.68 0.27 -21.08
C THR A 36 2.06 -1.02 -20.52
N THR A 37 0.75 -1.17 -20.64
CA THR A 37 -0.03 -2.33 -20.19
C THR A 37 -1.15 -2.64 -21.19
N LEU A 38 -1.66 -3.88 -21.16
CA LEU A 38 -2.81 -4.32 -21.95
C LEU A 38 -4.16 -3.96 -21.30
N THR A 39 -4.14 -3.44 -20.07
CA THR A 39 -5.33 -3.00 -19.33
C THR A 39 -5.19 -1.54 -18.87
N PRO A 40 -4.94 -0.59 -19.78
CA PRO A 40 -4.74 0.80 -19.38
C PRO A 40 -6.05 1.39 -18.84
N GLY A 41 -5.93 2.33 -17.90
CA GLY A 41 -6.98 3.25 -17.56
C GLY A 41 -7.06 4.39 -18.57
N LEU A 42 -8.27 4.72 -18.97
CA LEU A 42 -8.61 5.87 -19.82
C LEU A 42 -9.18 6.95 -18.92
N TYR A 43 -8.55 8.12 -18.88
CA TYR A 43 -8.81 9.19 -17.94
C TYR A 43 -9.26 10.45 -18.66
N ALA A 44 -10.27 11.13 -18.14
CA ALA A 44 -10.64 12.45 -18.61
C ALA A 44 -11.22 13.28 -17.47
N ARG A 45 -10.99 14.59 -17.50
CA ARG A 45 -11.63 15.52 -16.57
C ARG A 45 -13.08 15.73 -16.97
N VAL A 46 -14.02 15.36 -16.09
CA VAL A 46 -15.46 15.54 -16.29
C VAL A 46 -15.89 16.88 -15.70
N THR A 47 -16.69 17.67 -16.43
CA THR A 47 -17.19 18.98 -15.96
C THR A 47 -18.65 19.12 -16.34
N ASP A 48 -19.50 19.22 -15.33
CA ASP A 48 -20.94 19.45 -15.46
C ASP A 48 -21.31 20.89 -15.04
N PRO A 49 -22.01 21.67 -15.89
CA PRO A 49 -22.41 23.04 -15.57
C PRO A 49 -23.34 23.17 -14.36
N GLU A 50 -24.10 22.12 -14.03
CA GLU A 50 -25.02 22.08 -12.88
C GLU A 50 -24.34 21.50 -11.63
N GLY A 51 -23.04 21.19 -11.69
CA GLY A 51 -22.26 20.63 -10.58
C GLY A 51 -22.58 19.16 -10.27
N ARG A 52 -23.31 18.46 -11.14
CA ARG A 52 -23.68 17.06 -10.94
C ARG A 52 -22.47 16.13 -11.09
N SER A 53 -22.48 15.02 -10.37
CA SER A 53 -21.51 13.96 -10.60
C SER A 53 -21.77 13.27 -11.94
N SER A 54 -20.69 13.02 -12.70
CA SER A 54 -20.74 12.46 -14.05
C SER A 54 -20.05 11.10 -14.12
N THR A 55 -20.62 10.13 -14.85
CA THR A 55 -19.88 8.92 -15.26
C THR A 55 -19.09 9.20 -16.54
N LEU A 56 -18.01 8.46 -16.76
CA LEU A 56 -17.20 8.53 -17.97
C LEU A 56 -17.48 7.33 -18.86
N SER A 57 -18.06 7.56 -20.04
CA SER A 57 -18.18 6.55 -21.08
C SER A 57 -17.04 6.69 -22.09
N VAL A 58 -16.49 5.57 -22.54
CA VAL A 58 -15.33 5.51 -23.43
C VAL A 58 -15.56 4.51 -24.55
N GLU A 59 -14.95 4.77 -25.69
CA GLU A 59 -14.85 3.85 -26.82
C GLU A 59 -13.40 3.76 -27.28
N VAL A 60 -12.94 2.54 -27.57
CA VAL A 60 -11.59 2.23 -28.05
C VAL A 60 -11.70 1.48 -29.37
N GLU A 61 -11.00 1.96 -30.38
CA GLU A 61 -10.96 1.39 -31.72
C GLU A 61 -9.53 1.17 -32.21
N HIS A 62 -9.40 0.34 -33.23
CA HIS A 62 -8.19 0.34 -34.06
C HIS A 62 -7.98 1.72 -34.69
N ASP A 63 -6.74 2.18 -34.72
CA ASP A 63 -6.39 3.38 -35.48
C ASP A 63 -6.56 3.09 -36.99
N PRO A 64 -7.41 3.82 -37.73
CA PRO A 64 -7.59 3.61 -39.16
C PRO A 64 -6.30 3.77 -39.98
N ALA A 65 -5.31 4.48 -39.47
CA ALA A 65 -3.99 4.61 -40.11
C ALA A 65 -3.15 3.33 -39.99
N ALA A 66 -3.52 2.39 -39.12
CA ALA A 66 -2.83 1.11 -38.90
C ALA A 66 -3.55 -0.06 -39.58
N THR A 67 -3.65 -0.01 -40.91
CA THR A 67 -4.44 -0.94 -41.74
C THR A 67 -4.11 -2.43 -41.57
N GLY A 68 -2.94 -2.77 -41.01
CA GLY A 68 -2.55 -4.16 -40.71
C GLY A 68 -2.97 -4.70 -39.34
N GLN A 69 -3.70 -3.93 -38.52
CA GLN A 69 -4.01 -4.29 -37.12
C GLN A 69 -5.50 -4.56 -36.84
N GLY A 70 -6.38 -4.44 -37.84
CA GLY A 70 -7.83 -4.56 -37.69
C GLY A 70 -8.55 -3.25 -37.97
N SER A 71 -9.89 -3.26 -37.91
CA SER A 71 -10.72 -2.06 -38.10
C SER A 71 -11.94 -2.08 -37.19
N GLY A 72 -12.42 -0.90 -36.78
CA GLY A 72 -13.64 -0.74 -35.99
C GLY A 72 -13.44 -0.82 -34.47
N LEU A 73 -14.56 -0.83 -33.76
CA LEU A 73 -14.66 -0.81 -32.30
C LEU A 73 -14.15 -2.10 -31.67
N ILE A 74 -13.20 -1.96 -30.73
CA ILE A 74 -12.63 -3.06 -29.94
C ILE A 74 -13.41 -3.21 -28.63
N TRP A 75 -13.65 -2.08 -27.97
CA TRP A 75 -14.29 -2.08 -26.66
C TRP A 75 -14.94 -0.72 -26.36
N SER A 76 -16.10 -0.77 -25.72
CA SER A 76 -16.75 0.37 -25.10
C SER A 76 -16.98 0.10 -23.62
N GLY A 77 -16.82 1.11 -22.78
CA GLY A 77 -16.99 0.99 -21.33
C GLY A 77 -17.61 2.23 -20.72
N THR A 78 -18.14 2.09 -19.51
CA THR A 78 -18.52 3.21 -18.66
C THR A 78 -17.92 3.01 -17.29
N SER A 79 -17.47 4.10 -16.67
CA SER A 79 -16.93 4.07 -15.32
C SER A 79 -17.94 3.49 -14.33
N GLN A 80 -17.46 2.70 -13.37
CA GLN A 80 -18.32 2.04 -12.39
C GLN A 80 -18.95 3.03 -11.40
N SER A 81 -18.33 4.20 -11.23
CA SER A 81 -18.78 5.27 -10.35
C SER A 81 -18.95 6.57 -11.11
N ALA A 82 -19.79 7.46 -10.57
CA ALA A 82 -19.87 8.85 -10.99
C ALA A 82 -18.84 9.69 -10.21
N PHE A 83 -18.21 10.65 -10.89
CA PHE A 83 -17.16 11.52 -10.35
C PHE A 83 -17.68 12.95 -10.20
N PRO A 84 -17.34 13.67 -9.11
CA PRO A 84 -17.73 15.06 -8.95
C PRO A 84 -17.27 15.95 -10.12
N SER A 85 -18.06 16.96 -10.46
CA SER A 85 -17.69 17.94 -11.50
C SER A 85 -16.31 18.56 -11.21
N GLY A 86 -15.47 18.66 -12.24
CA GLY A 86 -14.11 19.16 -12.19
C GLY A 86 -13.04 18.13 -11.79
N GLN A 87 -13.41 16.88 -11.47
CA GLN A 87 -12.48 15.79 -11.16
C GLN A 87 -12.08 14.98 -12.39
N GLU A 88 -10.97 14.25 -12.28
CA GLU A 88 -10.55 13.25 -13.26
C GLU A 88 -11.33 11.95 -13.03
N ALA A 89 -12.08 11.53 -14.05
CA ALA A 89 -12.80 10.27 -14.09
C ALA A 89 -12.00 9.24 -14.88
N SER A 90 -12.24 7.95 -14.62
CA SER A 90 -11.52 6.87 -15.31
C SER A 90 -12.39 5.69 -15.68
N ALA A 91 -12.03 5.02 -16.77
CA ALA A 91 -12.56 3.73 -17.20
C ALA A 91 -11.40 2.81 -17.61
N ALA A 92 -11.31 1.62 -17.00
CA ALA A 92 -10.22 0.68 -17.28
C ALA A 92 -10.59 -0.26 -18.43
N VAL A 93 -9.68 -0.46 -19.38
CA VAL A 93 -9.84 -1.45 -20.45
C VAL A 93 -9.68 -2.85 -19.85
N PRO A 94 -10.66 -3.77 -20.04
CA PRO A 94 -10.58 -5.13 -19.50
C PRO A 94 -9.45 -5.95 -20.12
N ALA A 95 -8.96 -6.93 -19.37
CA ALA A 95 -7.99 -7.91 -19.87
C ALA A 95 -8.51 -8.65 -21.12
N GLY A 96 -7.59 -9.01 -22.01
CA GLY A 96 -7.90 -9.76 -23.23
C GLY A 96 -8.51 -8.93 -24.37
N LYS A 97 -8.59 -7.60 -24.23
CA LYS A 97 -9.09 -6.71 -25.29
C LYS A 97 -8.00 -6.15 -26.20
N LEU A 98 -6.80 -5.92 -25.67
CA LEU A 98 -5.70 -5.26 -26.37
C LEU A 98 -4.53 -6.21 -26.57
N SER A 99 -3.74 -5.98 -27.62
CA SER A 99 -2.48 -6.69 -27.87
C SER A 99 -1.30 -5.73 -27.93
N ASP A 100 -0.10 -6.25 -27.65
CA ASP A 100 1.14 -5.48 -27.72
C ASP A 100 1.41 -4.95 -29.15
N GLY A 101 1.97 -3.74 -29.24
CA GLY A 101 2.27 -3.09 -30.52
C GLY A 101 1.06 -2.47 -31.25
N TRP A 102 -0.16 -2.60 -30.72
CA TRP A 102 -1.35 -2.01 -31.34
C TRP A 102 -1.33 -0.49 -31.31
N LYS A 103 -1.73 0.13 -32.41
CA LYS A 103 -2.05 1.55 -32.56
C LYS A 103 -3.55 1.71 -32.50
N LEU A 104 -4.00 2.52 -31.55
CA LEU A 104 -5.38 2.62 -31.13
C LEU A 104 -5.81 4.07 -31.11
N ARG A 105 -7.11 4.27 -31.15
CA ARG A 105 -7.73 5.54 -30.81
C ARG A 105 -8.83 5.33 -29.80
N TRP A 106 -9.06 6.32 -28.96
CA TRP A 106 -10.15 6.32 -28.01
C TRP A 106 -10.81 7.69 -27.90
N ARG A 107 -12.06 7.70 -27.49
CA ARG A 107 -12.80 8.93 -27.18
C ARG A 107 -13.59 8.73 -25.91
N ALA A 108 -13.97 9.84 -25.29
CA ALA A 108 -14.70 9.84 -24.03
C ALA A 108 -15.90 10.78 -24.07
N ARG A 109 -16.90 10.54 -23.24
CA ARG A 109 -17.95 11.50 -22.90
C ARG A 109 -18.35 11.37 -21.45
N ALA A 110 -18.88 12.45 -20.89
CA ALA A 110 -19.45 12.47 -19.56
C ALA A 110 -20.97 12.23 -19.64
N THR A 111 -21.56 11.59 -18.64
CA THR A 111 -23.02 11.46 -18.50
C THR A 111 -23.44 11.84 -17.08
N ALA A 112 -24.38 12.78 -16.94
CA ALA A 112 -24.82 13.29 -15.64
C ALA A 112 -26.36 13.41 -15.61
N GLY A 113 -27.00 12.87 -14.58
CA GLY A 113 -28.46 12.95 -14.43
C GLY A 113 -29.26 12.37 -15.62
N GLY A 114 -28.70 11.39 -16.34
CA GLY A 114 -29.30 10.82 -17.55
C GLY A 114 -29.06 11.64 -18.84
N VAL A 115 -28.33 12.75 -18.76
CA VAL A 115 -27.95 13.59 -19.91
C VAL A 115 -26.55 13.21 -20.38
N ASN A 116 -26.44 12.78 -21.64
CA ASN A 116 -25.16 12.52 -22.30
C ASN A 116 -24.51 13.82 -22.76
N GLY A 117 -23.22 13.96 -22.46
CA GLY A 117 -22.33 14.96 -23.05
C GLY A 117 -21.90 14.61 -24.48
N ALA A 118 -21.28 15.59 -25.15
CA ALA A 118 -20.65 15.34 -26.44
C ALA A 118 -19.51 14.33 -26.29
N TRP A 119 -19.33 13.47 -27.29
CA TRP A 119 -18.09 12.73 -27.44
C TRP A 119 -16.93 13.71 -27.70
N SER A 120 -15.79 13.46 -27.05
CA SER A 120 -14.54 14.12 -27.40
C SER A 120 -14.15 13.79 -28.85
N PRO A 121 -13.27 14.60 -29.47
CA PRO A 121 -12.47 14.13 -30.58
C PRO A 121 -11.74 12.83 -30.22
N TRP A 122 -11.44 12.02 -31.23
CA TRP A 122 -10.60 10.84 -31.06
C TRP A 122 -9.18 11.23 -30.65
N SER A 123 -8.65 10.55 -29.64
CA SER A 123 -7.27 10.64 -29.19
C SER A 123 -6.54 9.33 -29.49
N THR A 124 -5.37 9.39 -30.12
CA THR A 124 -4.59 8.21 -30.48
C THR A 124 -3.60 7.81 -29.38
N PHE A 125 -3.33 6.52 -29.24
CA PHE A 125 -2.27 5.98 -28.39
C PHE A 125 -1.77 4.64 -28.94
N THR A 126 -0.63 4.17 -28.46
CA THR A 126 -0.09 2.84 -28.83
C THR A 126 0.09 1.96 -27.61
N ILE A 127 0.12 0.64 -27.78
CA ILE A 127 0.50 -0.32 -26.75
C ILE A 127 1.97 -0.67 -26.93
N ASN A 128 2.76 -0.49 -25.88
CA ASN A 128 4.14 -0.97 -25.81
C ASN A 128 4.44 -1.53 -24.42
N THR A 129 4.31 -2.85 -24.29
CA THR A 129 4.58 -3.60 -23.07
C THR A 129 6.05 -3.96 -22.89
N ALA A 130 6.89 -3.76 -23.92
CA ALA A 130 8.33 -3.99 -23.86
C ALA A 130 9.06 -2.77 -23.27
N GLY A 131 9.49 -2.87 -22.01
CA GLY A 131 10.45 -1.93 -21.40
C GLY A 131 9.87 -0.80 -20.54
N GLY A 132 8.61 -0.86 -20.13
CA GLY A 132 8.04 0.12 -19.21
C GLY A 132 8.12 -0.34 -17.76
N GLY A 133 9.14 0.10 -17.01
CA GLY A 133 9.10 0.09 -15.56
C GLY A 133 7.77 0.72 -15.12
N GLN A 134 6.96 -0.07 -14.40
CA GLN A 134 5.64 0.32 -13.95
C GLN A 134 5.75 1.65 -13.17
N PRO A 135 4.68 2.45 -13.03
CA PRO A 135 4.49 3.38 -11.91
C PRO A 135 3.90 2.65 -10.69
N LEU A 136 4.11 3.16 -9.48
CA LEU A 136 3.53 2.62 -8.24
C LEU A 136 2.03 2.31 -8.44
N PRO A 137 1.50 1.14 -8.02
CA PRO A 137 0.06 0.91 -8.01
C PRO A 137 -0.59 2.04 -7.21
N SER A 138 -1.52 2.78 -7.83
CA SER A 138 -2.31 3.75 -7.09
C SER A 138 -3.16 2.96 -6.09
N GLY A 139 -2.83 3.05 -4.80
CA GLY A 139 -3.70 2.56 -3.74
C GLY A 139 -5.08 3.19 -3.91
N ASN A 140 -6.08 2.37 -4.24
CA ASN A 140 -7.43 2.85 -4.47
C ASN A 140 -7.97 3.55 -3.21
N ARG A 141 -8.51 4.75 -3.41
CA ARG A 141 -9.62 5.24 -2.60
C ARG A 141 -10.79 4.29 -2.76
N VAL A 142 -11.37 3.97 -1.60
CA VAL A 142 -12.63 3.28 -1.31
C VAL A 142 -13.66 3.28 -2.45
N PRO A 143 -14.13 2.09 -2.84
CA PRO A 143 -15.54 1.87 -3.17
C PRO A 143 -16.23 1.10 -2.03
N GLN A 144 -17.45 1.51 -1.71
CA GLN A 144 -18.40 0.83 -0.82
C GLN A 144 -19.74 0.81 -1.58
N PRO A 145 -20.69 -0.11 -1.32
CA PRO A 145 -20.59 -1.56 -1.09
C PRO A 145 -21.54 -2.37 -2.00
N THR A 146 -21.28 -3.67 -2.13
CA THR A 146 -22.35 -4.69 -2.03
C THR A 146 -21.81 -5.91 -1.30
N GLY A 147 -22.38 -6.23 -0.12
CA GLY A 147 -22.11 -7.47 0.61
C GLY A 147 -21.63 -7.24 2.05
N ALA A 148 -22.38 -7.78 3.01
CA ALA A 148 -22.26 -7.50 4.43
C ALA A 148 -20.93 -7.99 5.07
N ALA A 149 -20.41 -7.16 5.98
CA ALA A 149 -19.45 -7.48 7.05
C ALA A 149 -18.02 -7.91 6.67
N ALA A 150 -17.35 -7.15 5.80
CA ALA A 150 -15.89 -7.00 5.78
C ALA A 150 -15.54 -5.57 5.33
N ALA A 151 -15.75 -4.57 6.21
CA ALA A 151 -15.52 -3.17 5.84
C ALA A 151 -14.03 -2.93 5.53
N ASN A 152 -13.77 -2.67 4.25
CA ASN A 152 -12.61 -2.09 3.55
C ASN A 152 -11.33 -1.92 4.38
N PHE A 153 -10.51 -2.96 4.42
CA PHE A 153 -9.13 -2.85 4.87
C PHE A 153 -8.28 -2.27 3.74
N SER A 154 -7.64 -1.14 4.00
CA SER A 154 -6.62 -0.56 3.11
C SER A 154 -5.24 -0.96 3.62
N LEU A 155 -4.34 -1.32 2.70
CA LEU A 155 -2.92 -1.50 3.01
C LEU A 155 -2.21 -0.18 3.27
N GLU A 156 -2.85 0.95 2.94
CA GLU A 156 -2.28 2.30 3.09
C GLU A 156 -0.89 2.43 2.44
N HIS A 157 -0.75 1.88 1.22
CA HIS A 157 0.47 2.07 0.42
C HIS A 157 0.68 3.55 0.11
N PHE A 158 1.86 4.06 0.43
CA PHE A 158 2.22 5.43 0.11
C PHE A 158 2.66 5.57 -1.34
N THR A 159 2.49 6.78 -1.87
CA THR A 159 3.19 7.20 -3.08
C THR A 159 4.56 7.77 -2.73
N THR A 160 5.44 7.84 -3.72
CA THR A 160 6.74 8.52 -3.61
C THR A 160 6.61 9.98 -3.18
N GLU A 161 5.52 10.65 -3.57
CA GLU A 161 5.24 12.06 -3.24
C GLU A 161 4.88 12.21 -1.77
N ILE A 162 4.07 11.31 -1.21
CA ILE A 162 3.78 11.29 0.23
C ILE A 162 5.06 11.02 1.01
N CYS A 163 5.84 10.03 0.60
CA CYS A 163 7.12 9.72 1.25
C CYS A 163 8.08 10.92 1.22
N ARG A 164 8.19 11.63 0.09
CA ARG A 164 9.02 12.84 -0.04
C ARG A 164 8.51 13.99 0.84
N LYS A 165 7.18 14.17 0.95
CA LYS A 165 6.58 15.22 1.79
C LYS A 165 6.75 14.95 3.28
N GLU A 166 6.55 13.70 3.71
CA GLU A 166 6.60 13.31 5.12
C GLU A 166 8.04 13.12 5.63
N GLY A 167 8.96 12.64 4.78
CA GLY A 167 10.37 12.44 5.15
C GLY A 167 11.15 13.73 5.49
N TRP A 168 10.54 14.90 5.29
CA TRP A 168 11.11 16.22 5.55
C TRP A 168 10.60 16.91 6.84
N GLN A 169 9.88 16.21 7.72
CA GLN A 169 9.35 16.80 8.95
C GLN A 169 10.25 16.54 10.18
N GLY A 170 11.22 17.43 10.45
CA GLY A 170 11.92 17.53 11.74
C GLY A 170 13.40 17.95 11.66
N VAL A 171 13.88 18.68 12.69
CA VAL A 171 15.32 18.99 12.90
C VAL A 171 15.76 18.45 14.29
N PRO A 172 16.77 17.56 14.37
CA PRO A 172 17.39 16.86 13.24
C PRO A 172 16.36 15.98 12.52
N PRO A 173 16.62 15.52 11.28
CA PRO A 173 15.74 14.60 10.57
C PRO A 173 15.54 13.37 11.44
N ARG A 174 14.40 13.29 12.12
CA ARG A 174 14.00 12.08 12.82
C ARG A 174 13.24 11.25 11.80
N PRO A 175 13.42 9.93 11.76
CA PRO A 175 12.44 9.09 11.11
C PRO A 175 11.11 9.42 11.78
N VAL A 176 10.21 10.09 11.06
CA VAL A 176 8.80 10.11 11.42
C VAL A 176 8.42 8.64 11.60
N LEU A 177 7.50 8.35 12.51
CA LEU A 177 7.16 7.02 13.06
C LEU A 177 6.59 6.02 12.01
N HIS A 178 7.08 6.03 10.77
CA HIS A 178 6.62 5.31 9.58
C HIS A 178 6.48 3.80 9.85
N ASP A 179 7.48 3.17 10.47
CA ASP A 179 7.44 1.74 10.78
C ASP A 179 6.34 1.38 11.80
N GLN A 180 5.95 2.32 12.68
CA GLN A 180 5.00 2.05 13.76
C GLN A 180 3.54 2.11 13.29
N TYR A 181 3.21 2.99 12.34
CA TYR A 181 1.83 3.19 11.87
C TYR A 181 1.51 2.48 10.55
N ARG A 182 2.51 2.10 9.75
CA ARG A 182 2.32 1.64 8.37
C ARG A 182 2.95 0.27 8.14
N PRO A 183 2.29 -0.80 8.60
CA PRO A 183 2.78 -2.18 8.47
C PRO A 183 3.17 -2.64 7.05
N PHE A 184 2.62 -2.03 6.01
CA PHE A 184 2.76 -2.49 4.62
C PHE A 184 3.65 -1.62 3.75
N THR A 185 4.19 -0.53 4.30
CA THR A 185 4.95 0.45 3.52
C THR A 185 6.19 0.89 4.28
N TRP A 186 7.36 0.58 3.74
CA TRP A 186 8.60 1.22 4.15
C TRP A 186 8.98 2.27 3.11
N CYS A 187 9.51 3.40 3.55
CA CYS A 187 9.70 4.58 2.73
C CYS A 187 10.95 5.32 3.20
N TYR A 188 11.80 5.76 2.26
CA TYR A 188 12.99 6.55 2.56
C TYR A 188 13.29 7.53 1.42
N THR A 189 13.50 8.81 1.73
CA THR A 189 13.87 9.83 0.74
C THR A 189 15.14 10.56 1.17
N TRP A 190 16.06 10.76 0.23
CA TRP A 190 17.27 11.53 0.47
C TRP A 190 17.73 12.32 -0.75
N THR A 191 18.34 13.49 -0.52
CA THR A 191 19.01 14.27 -1.57
C THR A 191 20.52 14.05 -1.51
N TYR A 192 21.04 13.41 -2.54
CA TYR A 192 22.43 13.02 -2.66
C TYR A 192 23.22 14.10 -3.37
N GLY A 193 24.40 14.42 -2.84
CA GLY A 193 25.45 15.15 -3.54
C GLY A 193 26.68 14.25 -3.63
N VAL A 194 27.07 13.87 -4.84
CA VAL A 194 28.14 12.90 -5.07
C VAL A 194 29.25 13.52 -5.91
N THR A 195 30.46 13.52 -5.36
CA THR A 195 31.68 13.88 -6.09
C THR A 195 32.16 12.68 -6.89
N LEU A 196 32.35 12.85 -8.19
CA LEU A 196 32.79 11.84 -9.12
C LEU A 196 34.32 11.87 -9.25
N TYR A 197 34.94 10.70 -9.27
CA TYR A 197 36.39 10.57 -9.34
C TYR A 197 36.84 9.73 -10.53
N ARG A 198 38.02 10.04 -11.04
CA ARG A 198 38.79 9.15 -11.91
C ARG A 198 39.96 8.57 -11.14
N THR A 199 40.24 7.29 -11.34
CA THR A 199 41.47 6.66 -10.84
C THR A 199 42.56 6.80 -11.90
N VAL A 200 43.71 7.35 -11.52
CA VAL A 200 44.91 7.42 -12.36
C VAL A 200 46.10 6.80 -11.62
N ILE A 201 47.08 6.32 -12.37
CA ILE A 201 48.36 5.87 -11.82
C ILE A 201 49.35 7.01 -12.00
N VAL A 202 49.91 7.52 -10.90
CA VAL A 202 50.96 8.52 -10.89
C VAL A 202 52.11 7.94 -10.07
N ASP A 203 53.27 7.76 -10.70
CA ASP A 203 54.47 7.17 -10.09
C ASP A 203 54.22 5.78 -9.47
N GLY A 204 53.44 4.94 -10.15
CA GLY A 204 53.09 3.59 -9.67
C GLY A 204 52.00 3.54 -8.59
N VAL A 205 51.49 4.68 -8.12
CA VAL A 205 50.46 4.76 -7.07
C VAL A 205 49.10 5.16 -7.66
N LYS A 206 48.04 4.46 -7.25
CA LYS A 206 46.65 4.80 -7.60
C LYS A 206 46.23 6.08 -6.86
N LYS A 207 45.95 7.15 -7.60
CA LYS A 207 45.41 8.41 -7.06
C LYS A 207 43.99 8.66 -7.60
N ARG A 208 43.12 9.24 -6.76
CA ARG A 208 41.77 9.69 -7.13
C ARG A 208 41.80 11.17 -7.47
N ILE A 209 41.38 11.51 -8.68
CA ILE A 209 41.26 12.90 -9.13
C ILE A 209 39.77 13.23 -9.23
N PRO A 210 39.27 14.30 -8.59
CA PRO A 210 37.88 14.72 -8.73
C PRO A 210 37.63 15.20 -10.16
N MET A 211 36.58 14.67 -10.78
CA MET A 211 36.17 14.97 -12.16
C MET A 211 34.94 15.87 -12.20
N GLY A 212 34.17 15.91 -11.10
CA GLY A 212 33.04 16.81 -10.96
C GLY A 212 32.02 16.32 -9.94
N PHE A 213 30.80 16.84 -10.02
CA PHE A 213 29.76 16.66 -9.02
C PHE A 213 28.40 16.37 -9.67
N THR A 214 27.57 15.63 -8.95
CA THR A 214 26.19 15.36 -9.37
C THR A 214 25.25 15.32 -8.18
N GLN A 215 24.07 15.92 -8.34
CA GLN A 215 23.02 15.96 -7.32
C GLN A 215 21.74 15.30 -7.81
N PHE A 216 21.07 14.54 -6.95
CA PHE A 216 19.77 13.96 -7.24
C PHE A 216 19.03 13.64 -5.94
N THR A 217 17.70 13.63 -5.98
CA THR A 217 16.86 13.10 -4.92
C THR A 217 16.47 11.67 -5.29
N ALA A 218 16.56 10.74 -4.34
CA ALA A 218 16.01 9.41 -4.51
C ALA A 218 15.03 9.08 -3.39
N THR A 219 13.85 8.62 -3.78
CA THR A 219 12.84 8.05 -2.90
C THR A 219 12.78 6.55 -3.16
N THR A 220 12.94 5.75 -2.10
CA THR A 220 12.79 4.31 -2.12
C THR A 220 11.54 3.93 -1.35
N MET A 221 10.76 2.99 -1.88
CA MET A 221 9.60 2.41 -1.22
C MET A 221 9.68 0.89 -1.24
N ILE A 222 9.24 0.24 -0.18
CA ILE A 222 9.01 -1.20 -0.15
C ILE A 222 7.55 -1.41 0.24
N LEU A 223 6.81 -2.09 -0.63
CA LEU A 223 5.41 -2.40 -0.45
C LEU A 223 5.24 -3.89 -0.19
N ALA A 224 4.71 -4.19 1.00
CA ALA A 224 4.26 -5.52 1.37
C ALA A 224 2.73 -5.58 1.30
N ARG A 225 2.14 -6.77 1.26
CA ARG A 225 0.70 -6.95 1.06
C ARG A 225 0.19 -8.18 1.77
N ILE A 226 -1.12 -8.28 1.94
CA ILE A 226 -1.77 -9.50 2.44
C ILE A 226 -2.66 -10.09 1.37
N GLY A 227 -2.98 -11.36 1.53
CA GLY A 227 -3.83 -12.08 0.61
C GLY A 227 -5.31 -11.94 0.87
N ASN A 228 -6.09 -12.37 -0.10
CA ASN A 228 -7.47 -12.83 0.08
C ASN A 228 -7.49 -14.35 0.38
N TYR A 229 -8.67 -14.95 0.44
CA TYR A 229 -8.84 -16.39 0.70
C TYR A 229 -8.27 -17.31 -0.40
N LEU A 230 -7.86 -16.77 -1.55
CA LEU A 230 -7.25 -17.49 -2.68
C LEU A 230 -5.71 -17.31 -2.73
N ALA A 231 -5.10 -16.71 -1.70
CA ALA A 231 -3.68 -16.33 -1.69
C ALA A 231 -3.28 -15.34 -2.82
N GLN A 232 -4.25 -14.66 -3.42
CA GLN A 232 -4.00 -13.52 -4.30
C GLN A 232 -3.85 -12.27 -3.45
N ALA A 233 -3.06 -11.30 -3.88
CA ALA A 233 -2.94 -10.06 -3.14
C ALA A 233 -4.26 -9.28 -3.09
N LEU A 234 -4.54 -8.67 -1.93
CA LEU A 234 -5.78 -7.92 -1.69
C LEU A 234 -5.87 -6.64 -2.55
N ASP A 235 -4.74 -6.00 -2.83
CA ASP A 235 -4.59 -4.78 -3.62
C ASP A 235 -4.53 -5.04 -5.13
N ASP A 236 -3.99 -6.19 -5.55
CA ASP A 236 -3.91 -6.60 -6.96
C ASP A 236 -4.11 -8.12 -7.09
N PRO A 237 -5.31 -8.58 -7.52
CA PRO A 237 -5.61 -10.00 -7.66
C PRO A 237 -4.71 -10.77 -8.64
N ASN A 238 -3.94 -10.08 -9.50
CA ASN A 238 -2.98 -10.70 -10.41
C ASN A 238 -1.63 -11.01 -9.74
N ARG A 239 -1.43 -10.55 -8.50
CA ARG A 239 -0.22 -10.76 -7.70
C ARG A 239 -0.46 -11.85 -6.67
N HIS A 240 0.62 -12.48 -6.24
CA HIS A 240 0.58 -13.36 -5.08
C HIS A 240 0.61 -12.55 -3.79
N SER A 241 -0.08 -13.05 -2.75
CA SER A 241 -0.13 -12.41 -1.43
C SER A 241 1.23 -12.21 -0.77
N ARG A 242 2.25 -12.96 -1.21
CA ARG A 242 3.63 -12.91 -0.70
C ARG A 242 4.62 -12.22 -1.64
N ASP A 243 4.15 -11.59 -2.70
CA ASP A 243 4.99 -10.71 -3.50
C ASP A 243 5.31 -9.45 -2.67
N ILE A 244 6.53 -8.93 -2.82
CA ILE A 244 6.99 -7.67 -2.24
C ILE A 244 7.49 -6.81 -3.40
N ASP A 245 7.07 -5.54 -3.46
CA ASP A 245 7.57 -4.62 -4.48
C ASP A 245 8.55 -3.61 -3.87
N VAL A 246 9.68 -3.41 -4.54
CA VAL A 246 10.64 -2.35 -4.24
C VAL A 246 10.61 -1.33 -5.36
N TRP A 247 10.42 -0.08 -5.00
CA TRP A 247 10.22 1.03 -5.90
C TRP A 247 11.26 2.10 -5.66
N TYR A 248 11.78 2.65 -6.74
CA TYR A 248 12.59 3.85 -6.73
C TYR A 248 11.89 4.93 -7.53
N LYS A 249 11.97 6.16 -7.03
CA LYS A 249 11.86 7.37 -7.83
C LYS A 249 13.18 8.13 -7.69
N ILE A 250 13.93 8.25 -8.78
CA ILE A 250 15.17 9.04 -8.83
C ILE A 250 14.88 10.29 -9.65
N GLU A 251 15.03 11.43 -9.01
CA GLU A 251 14.78 12.75 -9.56
C GLU A 251 16.13 13.50 -9.62
N PRO A 252 16.79 13.56 -10.80
CA PRO A 252 18.09 14.22 -10.96
C PRO A 252 17.97 15.76 -10.94
N GLU A 253 17.34 16.29 -9.90
CA GLU A 253 17.22 17.71 -9.60
C GLU A 253 18.55 18.24 -9.05
N GLY A 254 18.99 19.40 -9.51
CA GLY A 254 20.19 20.08 -9.02
C GLY A 254 21.40 20.03 -9.96
N VAL A 255 22.57 20.39 -9.42
CA VAL A 255 23.81 20.60 -10.19
C VAL A 255 24.37 19.28 -10.71
N SER A 256 24.75 19.26 -11.99
CA SER A 256 25.39 18.14 -12.65
C SER A 256 26.41 18.64 -13.65
N ILE A 257 27.55 17.94 -13.77
CA ILE A 257 28.56 18.24 -14.77
C ILE A 257 28.17 17.78 -16.18
N ASN A 258 27.36 16.71 -16.30
CA ASN A 258 26.85 16.18 -17.57
C ASN A 258 25.74 15.16 -17.29
N ASP A 259 24.58 15.27 -17.95
CA ASP A 259 23.45 14.36 -17.70
C ASP A 259 23.44 13.08 -18.54
N ASN A 260 24.11 13.07 -19.70
CA ASN A 260 24.15 11.89 -20.58
C ASN A 260 25.26 10.92 -20.19
N ASP A 261 26.33 11.45 -19.62
CA ASP A 261 27.58 10.75 -19.30
C ASP A 261 27.54 10.11 -17.90
N ILE A 262 26.76 10.69 -16.98
CA ILE A 262 26.59 10.20 -15.61
C ILE A 262 25.50 9.14 -15.57
N MET A 263 25.87 7.96 -15.09
CA MET A 263 24.98 6.82 -14.91
C MET A 263 24.58 6.70 -13.44
N LEU A 264 23.28 6.65 -13.18
CA LEU A 264 22.73 6.27 -11.88
C LEU A 264 22.19 4.84 -11.99
N ASN A 265 22.60 3.99 -11.07
CA ASN A 265 22.18 2.60 -11.01
C ASN A 265 21.43 2.33 -9.70
N ALA A 266 20.11 2.20 -9.77
CA ALA A 266 19.29 1.75 -8.66
C ALA A 266 19.44 0.22 -8.51
N ASN A 267 19.79 -0.26 -7.33
CA ASN A 267 20.06 -1.69 -7.08
C ASN A 267 19.38 -2.16 -5.80
N ILE A 268 18.98 -3.42 -5.77
CA ILE A 268 18.59 -4.10 -4.54
C ILE A 268 19.49 -5.31 -4.27
N THR A 269 19.84 -5.51 -3.01
CA THR A 269 20.30 -6.82 -2.51
C THR A 269 19.30 -7.39 -1.53
N THR A 270 19.15 -8.71 -1.51
CA THR A 270 18.19 -9.41 -0.67
C THR A 270 18.86 -10.52 0.13
N ALA A 271 18.38 -10.75 1.36
CA ALA A 271 18.81 -11.86 2.19
C ALA A 271 17.58 -12.50 2.86
N GLY A 272 17.35 -13.78 2.54
CA GLY A 272 16.22 -14.55 3.04
C GLY A 272 16.59 -15.48 4.20
N ASN A 273 15.65 -15.68 5.12
CA ASN A 273 15.74 -16.65 6.22
C ASN A 273 14.42 -17.44 6.30
N PRO A 274 14.43 -18.80 6.26
CA PRO A 274 15.56 -19.71 6.47
C PRO A 274 16.49 -19.92 5.26
N GLY A 275 16.17 -19.36 4.09
CA GLY A 275 17.03 -19.45 2.92
C GLY A 275 16.68 -18.42 1.85
N PRO A 276 17.49 -18.33 0.78
CA PRO A 276 17.34 -17.29 -0.23
C PRO A 276 15.98 -17.32 -0.96
N SER A 277 15.35 -18.49 -1.07
CA SER A 277 14.06 -18.66 -1.76
C SER A 277 12.88 -17.95 -1.08
N VAL A 278 12.98 -17.56 0.20
CA VAL A 278 11.95 -16.73 0.86
C VAL A 278 12.11 -15.23 0.58
N CYS A 279 13.12 -14.85 -0.21
CA CYS A 279 13.48 -13.47 -0.51
C CYS A 279 14.13 -13.38 -1.91
N ALA A 280 13.54 -14.08 -2.88
CA ALA A 280 14.09 -14.22 -4.23
C ALA A 280 13.63 -13.09 -5.14
N VAL A 281 14.55 -12.41 -5.82
CA VAL A 281 14.21 -11.39 -6.81
C VAL A 281 13.59 -12.05 -8.05
N ASP A 282 12.45 -11.55 -8.48
CA ASP A 282 11.73 -11.99 -9.68
C ASP A 282 11.88 -10.94 -10.78
N GLY A 283 12.81 -11.19 -11.70
CA GLY A 283 13.16 -10.26 -12.77
C GLY A 283 14.41 -9.44 -12.45
N PRO A 284 14.50 -8.16 -12.91
CA PRO A 284 15.69 -7.36 -12.71
C PRO A 284 15.91 -7.01 -11.23
N SER A 285 17.17 -6.99 -10.80
CA SER A 285 17.59 -6.49 -9.48
C SER A 285 18.22 -5.09 -9.54
N SER A 286 18.33 -4.52 -10.73
CA SER A 286 18.89 -3.19 -10.93
C SER A 286 18.33 -2.48 -12.17
N ARG A 287 18.40 -1.15 -12.16
CA ARG A 287 18.16 -0.28 -13.30
C ARG A 287 19.31 0.71 -13.39
N ARG A 288 20.15 0.55 -14.42
CA ARG A 288 21.21 1.49 -14.76
C ARG A 288 20.76 2.36 -15.92
N ALA A 289 20.74 3.67 -15.74
CA ALA A 289 20.38 4.62 -16.79
C ALA A 289 21.12 5.95 -16.61
N SER A 290 21.24 6.74 -17.69
CA SER A 290 21.84 8.07 -17.61
C SER A 290 20.95 9.01 -16.79
N ARG A 291 21.48 10.12 -16.27
CA ARG A 291 20.64 11.11 -15.59
C ARG A 291 19.55 11.66 -16.52
N ALA A 292 19.84 11.83 -17.81
CA ALA A 292 18.83 12.24 -18.79
C ALA A 292 17.68 11.22 -18.91
N ASP A 293 17.98 9.92 -18.89
CA ASP A 293 16.97 8.86 -18.89
C ASP A 293 16.16 8.82 -17.59
N TRP A 294 16.78 9.13 -16.45
CA TRP A 294 16.07 9.25 -15.18
C TRP A 294 15.17 10.49 -15.13
N LYS A 295 15.51 11.57 -15.83
CA LYS A 295 14.61 12.74 -15.98
C LYS A 295 13.37 12.40 -16.81
N SER A 296 13.52 11.59 -17.86
CA SER A 296 12.38 11.19 -18.70
C SER A 296 11.55 10.06 -18.08
N ASN A 297 12.19 9.12 -17.39
CA ASN A 297 11.53 8.07 -16.63
C ASN A 297 12.19 7.93 -15.25
N PRO A 298 11.62 8.53 -14.19
CA PRO A 298 12.25 8.55 -12.88
C PRO A 298 12.08 7.23 -12.09
N TYR A 299 11.38 6.22 -12.60
CA TYR A 299 10.93 5.08 -11.79
C TYR A 299 11.68 3.76 -12.04
N ALA A 300 12.12 3.07 -10.99
CA ALA A 300 12.48 1.65 -11.09
C ALA A 300 11.58 0.81 -10.19
N HIS A 301 11.31 -0.41 -10.64
CA HIS A 301 10.50 -1.38 -9.93
C HIS A 301 11.21 -2.73 -9.94
N PHE A 302 11.30 -3.34 -8.77
CA PHE A 302 11.85 -4.67 -8.57
C PHE A 302 10.85 -5.49 -7.76
N LYS A 303 10.60 -6.73 -8.18
CA LYS A 303 9.71 -7.63 -7.45
C LYS A 303 10.52 -8.68 -6.71
N ILE A 304 10.11 -8.99 -5.49
CA ILE A 304 10.66 -10.08 -4.69
C ILE A 304 9.53 -11.06 -4.39
N LYS A 305 9.79 -12.35 -4.55
CA LYS A 305 8.90 -13.45 -4.21
C LYS A 305 9.36 -14.12 -2.93
N SER A 306 8.44 -14.29 -1.98
CA SER A 306 8.67 -15.11 -0.79
C SER A 306 8.01 -16.47 -0.92
N SER A 307 8.81 -17.52 -1.13
CA SER A 307 8.31 -18.89 -1.32
C SER A 307 7.72 -19.49 -0.03
N THR A 308 6.45 -19.88 -0.08
CA THR A 308 5.78 -20.62 1.00
C THR A 308 6.45 -21.96 1.28
N ALA A 309 6.89 -22.69 0.25
CA ALA A 309 7.53 -23.99 0.40
C ALA A 309 8.93 -23.93 1.06
N ALA A 310 9.59 -22.76 0.98
CA ALA A 310 10.88 -22.53 1.61
C ALA A 310 10.78 -21.87 3.00
N SER A 311 9.56 -21.67 3.50
CA SER A 311 9.32 -21.05 4.81
C SER A 311 9.27 -22.08 5.94
N SER A 312 9.40 -21.63 7.19
CA SER A 312 9.53 -22.51 8.36
C SER A 312 8.38 -22.38 9.36
N GLY A 313 8.25 -23.40 10.22
CA GLY A 313 7.30 -23.40 11.33
C GLY A 313 5.83 -23.63 10.92
N PRO A 314 4.91 -23.68 11.91
CA PRO A 314 3.50 -23.98 11.67
C PRO A 314 2.77 -22.93 10.84
N ASP A 315 3.26 -21.69 10.85
CA ASP A 315 2.67 -20.57 10.11
C ASP A 315 3.41 -20.29 8.79
N LEU A 316 4.41 -21.11 8.43
CA LEU A 316 5.18 -20.99 7.19
C LEU A 316 5.78 -19.58 7.03
N VAL A 317 6.53 -19.15 8.05
CA VAL A 317 7.18 -17.85 8.14
C VAL A 317 8.50 -17.83 7.38
N GLY A 318 8.73 -16.77 6.61
CA GLY A 318 10.02 -16.43 6.02
C GLY A 318 10.27 -14.94 6.16
N THR A 319 11.49 -14.55 6.50
CA THR A 319 11.89 -13.14 6.54
C THR A 319 12.80 -12.77 5.39
N CYS A 320 12.67 -11.53 4.93
CA CYS A 320 13.35 -10.99 3.77
C CYS A 320 13.95 -9.63 4.13
N LYS A 321 15.26 -9.58 4.31
CA LYS A 321 16.01 -8.33 4.44
C LYS A 321 16.27 -7.77 3.05
N ILE A 322 15.94 -6.50 2.87
CA ILE A 322 16.03 -5.80 1.59
C ILE A 322 16.98 -4.63 1.80
N ALA A 323 18.00 -4.51 0.97
CA ALA A 323 19.02 -3.47 1.05
C ALA A 323 19.06 -2.67 -0.27
N PRO A 324 18.28 -1.58 -0.35
CA PRO A 324 18.23 -0.72 -1.53
C PRO A 324 19.41 0.26 -1.58
N TYR A 325 20.19 0.29 -2.66
CA TYR A 325 21.30 1.24 -2.82
C TYR A 325 21.38 1.83 -4.22
N ILE A 326 22.10 2.94 -4.36
CA ILE A 326 22.34 3.58 -5.66
C ILE A 326 23.84 3.62 -5.90
N ALA A 327 24.30 3.12 -7.04
CA ALA A 327 25.67 3.30 -7.51
C ALA A 327 25.71 4.43 -8.55
N VAL A 328 26.66 5.33 -8.40
CA VAL A 328 26.81 6.52 -9.24
C VAL A 328 28.15 6.46 -9.96
N GLY A 329 28.15 6.52 -11.29
CA GLY A 329 29.37 6.48 -12.08
C GLY A 329 29.13 6.88 -13.53
N GLY A 330 29.76 6.17 -14.47
CA GLY A 330 29.59 6.41 -15.91
C GLY A 330 30.88 6.86 -16.60
N TYR A 331 30.74 7.72 -17.59
CA TYR A 331 31.86 8.29 -18.34
C TYR A 331 31.86 9.80 -18.20
N LEU A 332 32.96 10.46 -18.54
CA LEU A 332 32.97 11.90 -18.77
C LEU A 332 33.97 12.18 -19.88
N GLN A 333 33.52 12.74 -21.00
CA GLN A 333 34.37 12.98 -22.17
C GLN A 333 35.13 11.70 -22.61
N GLY A 334 34.42 10.56 -22.64
CA GLY A 334 34.98 9.26 -23.01
C GLY A 334 35.89 8.60 -21.96
N ARG A 335 36.04 9.19 -20.76
CA ARG A 335 36.86 8.62 -19.67
C ARG A 335 35.97 7.99 -18.60
N LEU A 336 36.26 6.75 -18.23
CA LEU A 336 35.53 6.01 -17.19
C LEU A 336 35.68 6.69 -15.82
N LEU A 337 34.55 6.91 -15.14
CA LEU A 337 34.45 7.36 -13.76
C LEU A 337 34.41 6.14 -12.82
N LYS A 338 34.89 6.31 -11.59
CA LYS A 338 34.75 5.29 -10.55
C LYS A 338 33.30 5.30 -10.04
N ASP A 339 32.73 4.11 -9.89
CA ASP A 339 31.42 3.95 -9.25
C ASP A 339 31.53 4.26 -7.74
N GLU A 340 30.64 5.12 -7.26
CA GLU A 340 30.46 5.44 -5.84
C GLU A 340 29.10 4.88 -5.38
N ASP A 341 29.13 4.02 -4.36
CA ASP A 341 27.91 3.47 -3.76
C ASP A 341 27.41 4.42 -2.67
N VAL A 342 26.15 4.85 -2.81
CA VAL A 342 25.47 5.65 -1.79
C VAL A 342 24.35 4.82 -1.15
N LYS A 343 24.55 4.50 0.14
CA LYS A 343 23.63 3.75 1.00
C LYS A 343 23.21 4.66 2.14
N ASN A 344 21.92 4.97 2.26
CA ASN A 344 21.48 5.98 3.21
C ASN A 344 20.43 5.49 4.22
N PHE A 345 20.13 4.20 4.25
CA PHE A 345 19.40 3.62 5.37
C PHE A 345 20.38 3.20 6.47
N TYR A 346 20.06 3.49 7.73
CA TYR A 346 20.89 3.10 8.88
C TYR A 346 20.82 1.58 9.16
N LYS A 347 19.70 0.95 8.83
CA LYS A 347 19.45 -0.49 9.01
C LYS A 347 18.55 -1.00 7.90
N GLU A 348 18.85 -2.20 7.41
CA GLU A 348 18.09 -2.84 6.33
C GLU A 348 16.63 -3.06 6.76
N PRO A 349 15.64 -2.61 5.97
CA PRO A 349 14.25 -2.99 6.17
C PRO A 349 14.11 -4.52 6.03
N GLU A 350 13.26 -5.08 6.87
CA GLU A 350 12.98 -6.51 6.91
C GLU A 350 11.48 -6.72 6.78
N VAL A 351 11.09 -7.57 5.84
CA VAL A 351 9.71 -7.97 5.61
C VAL A 351 9.54 -9.40 6.13
N MET A 352 8.55 -9.63 6.98
CA MET A 352 8.11 -10.96 7.39
C MET A 352 6.94 -11.37 6.52
N CYS A 353 7.00 -12.56 5.93
CA CYS A 353 5.91 -13.17 5.21
C CYS A 353 5.51 -14.48 5.89
N ASP A 354 4.22 -14.77 5.93
CA ASP A 354 3.72 -16.05 6.45
C ASP A 354 2.62 -16.61 5.53
N THR A 355 2.21 -17.84 5.79
CA THR A 355 1.03 -18.46 5.18
C THR A 355 0.32 -19.26 6.25
N SER A 356 -0.04 -18.57 7.32
CA SER A 356 -0.65 -19.24 8.46
C SER A 356 -1.96 -19.93 8.05
N PRO A 357 -2.11 -21.23 8.32
CA PRO A 357 -3.30 -21.99 7.97
C PRO A 357 -4.53 -21.58 8.77
N ARG A 358 -4.38 -20.82 9.87
CA ARG A 358 -5.55 -20.39 10.66
C ARG A 358 -6.13 -19.05 10.21
N TYR A 359 -5.43 -18.29 9.35
CA TYR A 359 -6.05 -17.19 8.62
C TYR A 359 -6.89 -17.72 7.47
N ARG A 360 -8.18 -17.36 7.42
CA ARG A 360 -9.08 -17.83 6.36
C ARG A 360 -9.43 -16.74 5.36
N THR A 361 -9.58 -15.51 5.83
CA THR A 361 -10.01 -14.39 4.97
C THR A 361 -8.81 -13.70 4.35
N HIS A 362 -7.79 -13.43 5.17
CA HIS A 362 -6.55 -12.80 4.74
C HIS A 362 -5.41 -13.82 4.68
N TYR A 363 -5.52 -14.76 3.74
CA TYR A 363 -4.65 -15.93 3.67
C TYR A 363 -3.33 -15.65 2.96
N GLY A 364 -2.22 -15.90 3.64
CA GLY A 364 -0.88 -15.52 3.17
C GLY A 364 -0.67 -13.99 3.12
N GLY A 365 0.57 -13.55 3.18
CA GLY A 365 0.86 -12.13 3.28
C GLY A 365 2.24 -11.84 3.81
N CYS A 366 2.67 -10.60 3.58
CA CYS A 366 3.91 -10.00 4.01
C CYS A 366 3.64 -8.68 4.74
N ILE A 367 4.51 -8.35 5.70
CA ILE A 367 4.41 -7.16 6.53
C ILE A 367 5.80 -6.73 7.01
N LEU A 368 6.03 -5.47 7.35
CA LEU A 368 7.32 -5.03 7.90
C LEU A 368 7.57 -5.65 9.28
N ALA A 369 8.64 -6.43 9.42
CA ALA A 369 8.91 -7.27 10.59
C ALA A 369 9.08 -6.46 11.88
N LYS A 370 9.66 -5.25 11.81
CA LYS A 370 9.94 -4.40 12.98
C LYS A 370 8.84 -3.38 13.28
N GLY A 371 7.76 -3.38 12.50
CA GLY A 371 6.69 -2.41 12.73
C GLY A 371 5.86 -2.79 13.95
N ASN A 372 5.71 -1.86 14.90
CA ASN A 372 4.77 -2.05 16.00
C ASN A 372 3.37 -2.29 15.46
N ARG A 373 2.60 -3.08 16.20
CA ARG A 373 1.24 -3.43 15.82
C ARG A 373 0.29 -2.95 16.88
N PHE A 374 -0.62 -2.06 16.54
CA PHE A 374 -1.62 -1.62 17.50
C PHE A 374 -3.00 -1.62 16.88
N ILE A 375 -3.99 -2.02 17.67
CA ILE A 375 -5.39 -1.87 17.34
C ILE A 375 -5.88 -0.52 17.85
N THR A 376 -6.63 0.21 17.04
CA THR A 376 -7.27 1.45 17.48
C THR A 376 -8.74 1.21 17.78
N TYR A 377 -9.16 1.53 19.01
CA TYR A 377 -10.57 1.68 19.35
C TYR A 377 -10.92 3.17 19.52
N TYR A 378 -12.17 3.50 19.24
CA TYR A 378 -12.66 4.88 19.15
C TYR A 378 -13.77 5.11 20.17
N GLU A 379 -13.60 6.09 21.06
CA GLU A 379 -14.52 6.37 22.17
C GLU A 379 -15.94 6.74 21.71
N ARG A 380 -16.05 7.42 20.56
CA ARG A 380 -17.34 7.85 19.99
C ARG A 380 -17.87 6.90 18.92
N SER A 381 -17.27 5.72 18.75
CA SER A 381 -17.77 4.72 17.81
C SER A 381 -19.11 4.16 18.25
N VAL A 382 -20.09 4.22 17.35
CA VAL A 382 -21.39 3.56 17.54
C VAL A 382 -21.28 2.04 17.62
N LYS A 383 -20.17 1.47 17.15
CA LYS A 383 -19.93 0.03 17.11
C LYS A 383 -19.21 -0.50 18.35
N HIS A 384 -18.25 0.24 18.92
CA HIS A 384 -17.41 -0.28 20.02
C HIS A 384 -16.96 0.81 21.02
N GLY A 385 -17.67 1.95 21.08
CA GLY A 385 -17.33 3.07 21.97
C GLY A 385 -17.34 2.73 23.46
N GLU A 386 -18.23 1.83 23.90
CA GLU A 386 -18.27 1.34 25.29
C GLU A 386 -16.99 0.58 25.67
N VAL A 387 -16.47 -0.27 24.77
CA VAL A 387 -15.21 -1.02 24.97
C VAL A 387 -14.02 -0.07 24.98
N ALA A 388 -13.97 0.90 24.06
CA ALA A 388 -12.93 1.93 24.06
C ALA A 388 -12.85 2.67 25.40
N ARG A 389 -14.01 3.08 25.95
CA ARG A 389 -14.06 3.77 27.24
C ARG A 389 -13.69 2.87 28.40
N HIS A 390 -14.06 1.59 28.38
CA HIS A 390 -13.62 0.63 29.39
C HIS A 390 -12.09 0.49 29.42
N ILE A 391 -11.46 0.24 28.26
CA ILE A 391 -10.00 0.11 28.15
C ILE A 391 -9.31 1.42 28.57
N LYS A 392 -9.84 2.58 28.16
CA LYS A 392 -9.33 3.87 28.61
C LYS A 392 -9.36 4.03 30.13
N SER A 393 -10.44 3.61 30.78
CA SER A 393 -10.52 3.62 32.25
C SER A 393 -9.52 2.64 32.88
N ALA A 394 -9.25 1.50 32.25
CA ALA A 394 -8.21 0.56 32.68
C ALA A 394 -6.82 1.24 32.63
N PHE A 395 -6.49 1.92 31.54
CA PHE A 395 -5.24 2.67 31.40
C PHE A 395 -5.13 3.86 32.36
N ALA A 396 -6.23 4.53 32.68
CA ALA A 396 -6.24 5.65 33.62
C ALA A 396 -6.11 5.23 35.10
N ASN A 397 -6.29 3.95 35.44
CA ASN A 397 -6.22 3.49 36.81
C ASN A 397 -4.76 3.40 37.29
N THR A 398 -4.30 4.41 38.04
CA THR A 398 -2.92 4.53 38.53
C THR A 398 -2.55 3.50 39.59
N SER A 399 -3.52 2.86 40.25
CA SER A 399 -3.28 1.81 41.26
C SER A 399 -2.95 0.44 40.65
N LYS A 400 -3.08 0.28 39.33
CA LYS A 400 -2.79 -0.96 38.60
C LYS A 400 -1.78 -0.71 37.50
N VAL A 401 -0.95 -1.69 37.15
CA VAL A 401 -0.04 -1.63 35.99
C VAL A 401 -0.59 -2.52 34.89
N ILE A 402 -1.48 -1.95 34.07
CA ILE A 402 -2.17 -2.68 33.00
C ILE A 402 -1.41 -2.47 31.68
N PRO A 403 -0.91 -3.54 31.02
CA PRO A 403 -0.10 -3.45 29.80
C PRO A 403 -0.93 -3.17 28.53
N GLY A 404 -0.24 -2.89 27.44
CA GLY A 404 -0.79 -2.70 26.10
C GLY A 404 -1.20 -1.26 25.78
N ASP A 405 -0.86 -0.27 26.60
CA ASP A 405 -1.11 1.13 26.30
C ASP A 405 -0.08 1.65 25.29
N PHE A 406 -0.52 1.87 24.05
CA PHE A 406 0.38 2.36 23.00
C PHE A 406 0.90 3.79 23.26
N LEU A 407 0.12 4.64 23.94
CA LEU A 407 0.57 6.00 24.26
C LEU A 407 1.66 5.97 25.33
N GLU A 408 1.53 5.10 26.33
CA GLU A 408 2.60 4.89 27.31
C GLU A 408 3.85 4.34 26.63
N TYR A 409 3.71 3.38 25.69
CA TYR A 409 4.84 2.86 24.92
C TYR A 409 5.63 3.98 24.21
N ILE A 410 4.95 4.97 23.62
CA ILE A 410 5.60 6.10 22.97
C ILE A 410 6.39 6.96 23.98
N VAL A 411 5.90 7.08 25.22
CA VAL A 411 6.48 7.94 26.26
C VAL A 411 7.63 7.26 27.00
N SER A 412 7.44 6.01 27.43
CA SER A 412 8.34 5.31 28.36
C SER A 412 8.88 3.97 27.83
N GLY A 413 8.49 3.57 26.61
CA GLY A 413 8.95 2.34 25.96
C GLY A 413 8.19 1.09 26.39
N ALA A 414 8.75 -0.08 26.10
CA ALA A 414 8.11 -1.38 26.34
C ALA A 414 8.19 -1.85 27.80
N ALA A 415 7.78 -1.00 28.74
CA ALA A 415 7.79 -1.29 30.17
C ALA A 415 6.50 -0.78 30.84
N GLY A 416 6.14 -1.37 31.99
CA GLY A 416 4.96 -0.96 32.73
C GLY A 416 3.69 -1.08 31.89
N ARG A 417 2.93 0.02 31.72
CA ARG A 417 1.73 0.02 30.86
C ARG A 417 2.07 0.01 29.37
N GLY A 418 3.25 0.48 28.99
CA GLY A 418 3.76 0.45 27.62
C GLY A 418 4.29 -0.92 27.18
N ALA A 419 4.38 -1.89 28.10
CA ALA A 419 4.65 -3.27 27.74
C ALA A 419 3.59 -3.81 26.75
N PRO A 420 3.96 -4.58 25.72
CA PRO A 420 3.00 -5.12 24.77
C PRO A 420 2.08 -6.17 25.40
N LEU A 421 0.98 -6.44 24.70
CA LEU A 421 0.25 -7.69 24.80
C LEU A 421 0.86 -8.70 23.82
N HIS A 422 0.88 -9.98 24.15
CA HIS A 422 1.32 -11.04 23.23
C HIS A 422 0.14 -11.93 22.90
N ARG A 423 -0.06 -12.22 21.61
CA ARG A 423 -1.25 -12.96 21.17
C ARG A 423 -1.20 -14.43 21.59
N ILE A 424 -2.34 -14.93 22.07
CA ILE A 424 -2.66 -16.35 22.08
C ILE A 424 -3.42 -16.68 20.80
N TRP A 425 -2.82 -17.47 19.93
CA TRP A 425 -3.28 -17.79 18.59
C TRP A 425 -4.28 -18.95 18.57
N ASP A 426 -4.02 -20.01 19.33
CA ASP A 426 -4.92 -21.17 19.45
C ASP A 426 -5.90 -21.00 20.61
N GLU A 427 -6.88 -20.09 20.46
CA GLU A 427 -7.87 -19.80 21.50
C GLU A 427 -8.68 -21.05 21.92
N ASN A 428 -8.91 -22.01 21.01
CA ASN A 428 -9.69 -23.21 21.32
C ASN A 428 -8.86 -24.31 21.99
N GLY A 429 -7.60 -24.50 21.57
CA GLY A 429 -6.70 -25.54 22.10
C GLY A 429 -5.88 -25.09 23.30
N ASN A 430 -5.54 -23.80 23.42
CA ASN A 430 -4.62 -23.29 24.43
C ASN A 430 -5.28 -23.25 25.84
N PRO A 431 -4.74 -23.98 26.83
CA PRO A 431 -5.24 -23.94 28.21
C PRO A 431 -5.27 -22.53 28.81
N LEU A 432 -4.33 -21.66 28.44
CA LEU A 432 -4.21 -20.32 28.97
C LEU A 432 -5.40 -19.43 28.56
N PHE A 433 -5.88 -19.54 27.33
CA PHE A 433 -7.07 -18.81 26.88
C PHE A 433 -8.31 -19.20 27.70
N ARG A 434 -8.51 -20.50 27.94
CA ARG A 434 -9.61 -21.01 28.77
C ARG A 434 -9.49 -20.53 30.21
N GLU A 435 -8.26 -20.49 30.72
CA GLU A 435 -7.97 -19.97 32.06
C GLU A 435 -8.32 -18.47 32.15
N ASN A 436 -7.87 -17.66 31.19
CA ASN A 436 -8.14 -16.23 31.14
C ASN A 436 -9.65 -15.94 31.09
N THR A 437 -10.38 -16.72 30.27
CA THR A 437 -11.84 -16.62 30.17
C THR A 437 -12.52 -16.97 31.49
N ARG A 438 -12.07 -18.04 32.17
CA ARG A 438 -12.62 -18.45 33.46
C ARG A 438 -12.39 -17.40 34.55
N GLU A 439 -11.20 -16.78 34.60
CA GLU A 439 -10.92 -15.73 35.58
C GLU A 439 -11.74 -14.47 35.35
N LYS A 440 -11.98 -14.11 34.08
CA LYS A 440 -12.96 -13.08 33.74
C LYS A 440 -14.34 -13.44 34.26
N ASP A 441 -14.84 -14.64 33.96
CA ASP A 441 -16.19 -15.05 34.34
C ASP A 441 -16.33 -15.05 35.88
N ARG A 442 -15.30 -15.50 36.60
CA ARG A 442 -15.22 -15.43 38.06
C ARG A 442 -15.29 -13.99 38.59
N ALA A 443 -14.58 -13.05 37.96
CA ALA A 443 -14.57 -11.66 38.36
C ALA A 443 -15.93 -10.98 38.11
N CYS A 444 -16.52 -11.20 36.95
CA CYS A 444 -17.84 -10.66 36.60
C CYS A 444 -19.01 -11.32 37.35
N ALA A 445 -18.84 -12.55 37.85
CA ALA A 445 -19.85 -13.19 38.70
C ALA A 445 -20.07 -12.43 40.03
N GLN A 446 -19.13 -11.57 40.44
CA GLN A 446 -19.29 -10.70 41.61
C GLN A 446 -20.13 -9.45 41.34
N LEU A 447 -20.51 -9.20 40.08
CA LEU A 447 -21.26 -8.03 39.64
C LEU A 447 -22.66 -8.43 39.18
N ALA A 448 -23.64 -7.57 39.43
CA ALA A 448 -24.98 -7.75 38.86
C ALA A 448 -24.94 -7.56 37.34
N ARG A 449 -25.38 -8.55 36.57
CA ARG A 449 -25.41 -8.51 35.11
C ARG A 449 -26.70 -7.85 34.59
N PRO A 450 -26.63 -6.71 33.89
CA PRO A 450 -27.79 -6.16 33.20
C PRO A 450 -28.22 -7.04 32.01
N ALA A 451 -29.52 -7.04 31.69
CA ALA A 451 -30.03 -7.71 30.49
C ALA A 451 -29.41 -7.11 29.22
N GLY A 452 -28.97 -7.96 28.29
CA GLY A 452 -28.33 -7.54 27.04
C GLY A 452 -26.86 -7.12 27.15
N TYR A 453 -26.22 -7.34 28.31
CA TYR A 453 -24.81 -7.03 28.54
C TYR A 453 -23.95 -8.29 28.59
N GLN A 454 -22.68 -8.15 28.24
CA GLN A 454 -21.63 -9.18 28.30
C GLN A 454 -20.46 -8.69 29.14
N CYS A 455 -19.80 -9.61 29.83
CA CYS A 455 -18.58 -9.28 30.56
C CYS A 455 -17.44 -9.06 29.55
N ASP A 456 -16.89 -7.86 29.57
CA ASP A 456 -15.68 -7.46 28.86
C ASP A 456 -14.49 -7.46 29.82
N GLU A 457 -13.31 -7.74 29.29
CA GLU A 457 -12.07 -7.89 30.04
C GLU A 457 -10.90 -7.18 29.35
N TYR A 458 -10.02 -6.62 30.15
CA TYR A 458 -8.73 -6.12 29.69
C TYR A 458 -7.64 -6.36 30.74
N PRO A 459 -6.48 -6.93 30.39
CA PRO A 459 -6.07 -7.40 29.06
C PRO A 459 -6.93 -8.54 28.49
N PHE A 460 -6.97 -8.66 27.17
CA PHE A 460 -7.85 -9.58 26.45
C PHE A 460 -7.60 -11.05 26.81
N ALA A 461 -8.64 -11.90 26.81
CA ALA A 461 -8.45 -13.34 26.98
C ALA A 461 -7.57 -13.97 25.89
N SER A 462 -7.56 -13.40 24.68
CA SER A 462 -6.71 -13.76 23.53
C SER A 462 -5.27 -13.25 23.63
N ALA A 463 -4.82 -12.81 24.82
CA ALA A 463 -3.45 -12.41 25.08
C ALA A 463 -2.85 -13.17 26.28
N TYR A 464 -1.54 -13.36 26.29
CA TYR A 464 -0.80 -14.00 27.39
C TYR A 464 -0.95 -13.23 28.72
N GLU A 465 -1.07 -11.91 28.65
CA GLU A 465 -1.33 -11.00 29.77
C GLU A 465 -2.80 -11.00 30.21
N GLY A 466 -3.66 -11.73 29.51
CA GLY A 466 -5.07 -11.90 29.82
C GLY A 466 -5.29 -12.30 31.28
N ALA A 467 -6.43 -11.90 31.82
CA ALA A 467 -6.73 -12.01 33.25
C ALA A 467 -5.73 -11.28 34.20
N GLY A 468 -4.92 -10.35 33.67
CA GLY A 468 -3.97 -9.55 34.45
C GLY A 468 -2.72 -10.32 34.86
N ARG A 469 -2.23 -11.23 34.01
CA ARG A 469 -0.99 -11.96 34.26
C ARG A 469 0.24 -11.07 34.08
N ASN A 470 1.26 -11.30 34.89
CA ASN A 470 2.58 -10.71 34.68
C ASN A 470 3.44 -11.58 33.75
N GLY A 471 4.65 -11.13 33.41
CA GLY A 471 5.57 -11.87 32.54
C GLY A 471 6.06 -13.23 33.08
N ALA A 472 5.78 -13.56 34.35
CA ALA A 472 6.03 -14.88 34.92
C ALA A 472 4.82 -15.82 34.81
N GLY A 473 3.71 -15.36 34.22
CA GLY A 473 2.44 -16.11 34.11
C GLY A 473 1.56 -16.06 35.36
N THR A 474 1.98 -15.35 36.41
CA THR A 474 1.24 -15.25 37.68
C THR A 474 0.10 -14.25 37.56
N LEU A 475 -1.09 -14.63 38.04
CA LEU A 475 -2.25 -13.74 38.14
C LEU A 475 -1.97 -12.57 39.09
N THR A 476 -2.34 -11.37 38.69
CA THR A 476 -2.23 -10.15 39.50
C THR A 476 -3.54 -9.38 39.51
N ALA A 477 -3.62 -8.30 40.30
CA ALA A 477 -4.77 -7.41 40.29
C ALA A 477 -4.83 -6.49 39.04
N ASN A 478 -3.87 -6.59 38.11
CA ASN A 478 -3.74 -5.77 36.90
C ASN A 478 -4.70 -6.18 35.77
N ILE A 479 -5.97 -6.35 36.12
CA ILE A 479 -7.08 -6.65 35.22
C ILE A 479 -8.17 -5.59 35.40
N SER A 480 -8.88 -5.27 34.34
CA SER A 480 -10.13 -4.51 34.35
C SER A 480 -11.23 -5.38 33.74
N TYR A 481 -12.40 -5.35 34.34
CA TYR A 481 -13.57 -6.07 33.84
C TYR A 481 -14.82 -5.22 34.03
N LYS A 482 -15.73 -5.30 33.07
CA LYS A 482 -16.97 -4.51 33.09
C LYS A 482 -18.04 -5.17 32.25
N TYR A 483 -19.29 -5.16 32.74
CA TYR A 483 -20.42 -5.48 31.88
C TYR A 483 -20.64 -4.36 30.86
N LEU A 484 -20.61 -4.68 29.57
CA LEU A 484 -20.84 -3.76 28.46
C LEU A 484 -21.99 -4.27 27.56
N PRO A 485 -22.71 -3.39 26.84
CA PRO A 485 -23.74 -3.82 25.90
C PRO A 485 -23.20 -4.83 24.87
N GLN A 486 -23.91 -5.93 24.67
CA GLN A 486 -23.52 -7.03 23.79
C GLN A 486 -23.13 -6.58 22.36
N PRO A 487 -23.84 -5.65 21.70
CA PRO A 487 -23.44 -5.19 20.36
C PRO A 487 -22.06 -4.53 20.35
N HIS A 488 -21.72 -3.77 21.40
CA HIS A 488 -20.43 -3.12 21.51
C HIS A 488 -19.29 -4.11 21.74
N ASN A 489 -19.52 -5.04 22.68
CA ASN A 489 -18.53 -6.05 23.02
C ASN A 489 -18.24 -7.00 21.84
N GLY A 490 -19.30 -7.49 21.19
CA GLY A 490 -19.18 -8.37 20.02
C GLY A 490 -18.52 -7.69 18.82
N SER A 491 -18.82 -6.41 18.57
CA SER A 491 -18.15 -5.67 17.49
C SER A 491 -16.67 -5.40 17.79
N ALA A 492 -16.30 -5.16 19.05
CA ALA A 492 -14.90 -4.99 19.43
C ALA A 492 -14.12 -6.29 19.26
N GLY A 493 -14.66 -7.42 19.75
CA GLY A 493 -14.04 -8.74 19.53
C GLY A 493 -13.89 -9.08 18.04
N THR A 494 -14.89 -8.71 17.21
CA THR A 494 -14.79 -8.84 15.75
C THR A 494 -13.66 -7.98 15.18
N ALA A 495 -13.52 -6.73 15.63
CA ALA A 495 -12.44 -5.84 15.21
C ALA A 495 -11.06 -6.36 15.64
N LEU A 496 -10.94 -6.92 16.85
CA LEU A 496 -9.71 -7.56 17.35
C LEU A 496 -9.31 -8.75 16.47
N ARG A 497 -10.26 -9.63 16.14
CA ARG A 497 -10.03 -10.74 15.22
C ARG A 497 -9.57 -10.25 13.84
N TRP A 498 -10.20 -9.21 13.30
CA TRP A 498 -9.77 -8.66 12.01
C TRP A 498 -8.39 -8.02 12.08
N PHE A 499 -8.08 -7.30 13.17
CA PHE A 499 -6.76 -6.70 13.40
C PHE A 499 -5.67 -7.77 13.34
N TYR A 500 -5.85 -8.85 14.07
CA TYR A 500 -5.04 -10.05 14.07
C TYR A 500 -4.73 -10.59 12.66
N GLU A 501 -5.75 -10.83 11.82
CA GLU A 501 -5.54 -11.31 10.45
C GLU A 501 -4.85 -10.28 9.55
N ARG A 502 -5.31 -9.02 9.64
CA ARG A 502 -4.86 -7.93 8.78
C ARG A 502 -3.43 -7.51 9.07
N HIS A 503 -3.01 -7.58 10.33
CA HIS A 503 -1.68 -7.15 10.79
C HIS A 503 -0.73 -8.33 11.04
N ARG A 504 -1.12 -9.53 10.63
CA ARG A 504 -0.30 -10.74 10.65
C ARG A 504 0.26 -11.03 12.05
N ILE A 505 -0.54 -10.85 13.09
CA ILE A 505 -0.12 -11.07 14.49
C ILE A 505 -0.11 -12.58 14.76
N LEU A 506 1.03 -13.24 14.75
CA LEU A 506 1.13 -14.68 14.99
C LEU A 506 1.12 -15.00 16.50
N GLU A 507 1.33 -16.27 16.85
CA GLU A 507 1.51 -16.69 18.25
C GLU A 507 2.65 -15.90 18.89
N GLU A 508 2.43 -15.41 20.12
CA GLU A 508 3.38 -14.59 20.88
C GLU A 508 3.77 -13.26 20.25
N ASP A 509 3.24 -12.88 19.08
CA ASP A 509 3.58 -11.59 18.48
C ASP A 509 3.08 -10.43 19.37
N PRO A 510 3.92 -9.39 19.58
CA PRO A 510 3.57 -8.25 20.40
C PRO A 510 2.60 -7.32 19.67
N PHE A 511 1.62 -6.81 20.41
CA PHE A 511 0.71 -5.77 19.96
C PHE A 511 0.26 -4.85 21.10
N TRP A 512 -0.26 -3.68 20.75
CA TRP A 512 -0.76 -2.67 21.68
C TRP A 512 -2.19 -2.23 21.31
N VAL A 513 -2.79 -1.42 22.18
CA VAL A 513 -4.09 -0.80 21.99
C VAL A 513 -3.93 0.72 22.06
N LEU A 514 -4.49 1.40 21.07
CA LEU A 514 -4.62 2.85 21.04
C LEU A 514 -6.10 3.22 21.21
N ILE A 515 -6.40 4.10 22.17
CA ILE A 515 -7.74 4.66 22.32
C ILE A 515 -7.76 6.07 21.73
N SER A 516 -8.60 6.27 20.71
CA SER A 516 -8.79 7.55 20.05
C SER A 516 -10.11 8.20 20.47
N PRO A 517 -10.15 9.52 20.73
CA PRO A 517 -11.37 10.22 21.16
C PRO A 517 -12.39 10.45 20.03
N GLY A 518 -12.02 10.17 18.77
CA GLY A 518 -12.88 10.38 17.60
C GLY A 518 -14.00 9.34 17.44
N PRO A 519 -14.86 9.49 16.41
CA PRO A 519 -15.91 8.51 16.07
C PRO A 519 -15.40 7.26 15.35
N GLY A 520 -14.14 7.27 14.89
CA GLY A 520 -13.60 6.26 13.97
C GLY A 520 -13.85 6.63 12.50
N PRO A 521 -13.22 5.90 11.55
CA PRO A 521 -13.48 6.09 10.13
C PRO A 521 -14.95 5.74 9.81
N ALA A 522 -15.60 6.58 9.00
CA ALA A 522 -16.94 6.29 8.47
C ALA A 522 -16.85 5.01 7.62
N SER A 523 -17.56 3.97 8.04
CA SER A 523 -17.40 2.62 7.52
C SER A 523 -18.10 2.38 6.20
#